data_AF-A0A8J6LAG0-F1
#
_entry.id   AF-A0A8J6LAG0-F1
#
_cell.length_a   1.000
_cell.length_b   1.000
_cell.length_c   1.000
_cell.angle_alpha   90.00
_cell.angle_beta   90.00
_cell.angle_gamma   90.00
#
_symmetry.space_group_name_H-M   'P 1'
#
loop_
_entity.id
_entity.type
_entity.pdbx_description
1 polymer ?
#
loop_
_entity_poly.entity_id
_entity_poly.type
_entity_poly.pdbx_seq_one_letter_code
_entity_poly.pdbx_strand_id
1 'polypeptide(L)'
;MDSPRYSENLRIIRLMKQNRRLHTRLGFEKELKKVTPKGVDCYFDNVGGEISNVVMERMNQYGRILVCGAISGYNSSGDVKGDWRRALRRRQTIEDRGVRRKEMDGPGIEQNKKWIKEGKMKYSETMTEGFDNIFKAFVDMLKGGNVGKAVVKA
;
A
#
# COMPACT_ATOMS: atom_id res chain seq x y z
N MET A 1 -5.73 19.91 -9.30
CA MET A 1 -5.57 18.47 -8.99
C MET A 1 -5.76 17.62 -10.26
N ASP A 2 -5.41 18.14 -11.45
CA ASP A 2 -5.67 17.50 -12.75
C ASP A 2 -4.37 17.21 -13.49
N SER A 3 -3.53 16.36 -12.91
CA SER A 3 -2.43 15.77 -13.65
C SER A 3 -2.90 14.45 -14.26
N PRO A 4 -2.64 14.17 -15.55
CA PRO A 4 -2.93 12.88 -16.18
C PRO A 4 -2.36 11.68 -15.40
N ARG A 5 -1.32 11.89 -14.58
CA ARG A 5 -0.72 10.84 -13.73
C ARG A 5 -1.58 10.47 -12.51
N TYR A 6 -2.41 11.37 -11.98
CA TYR A 6 -3.28 11.06 -10.83
C TYR A 6 -4.47 10.19 -11.23
N SER A 7 -5.00 10.37 -12.44
CA SER A 7 -6.10 9.55 -12.95
C SER A 7 -5.66 8.10 -13.23
N GLU A 8 -4.40 7.89 -13.64
CA GLU A 8 -3.79 6.56 -13.76
C GLU A 8 -3.70 5.83 -12.41
N ASN A 9 -3.27 6.50 -11.33
CA ASN A 9 -3.17 5.89 -9.99
C ASN A 9 -4.53 5.39 -9.46
N LEU A 10 -5.61 6.14 -9.71
CA LEU A 10 -6.96 5.73 -9.32
C LEU A 10 -7.48 4.50 -10.09
N ARG A 11 -6.99 4.28 -11.33
CA ARG A 11 -7.30 3.07 -12.11
C ARG A 11 -6.65 1.83 -11.51
N ILE A 12 -5.42 1.93 -11.00
CA ILE A 12 -4.72 0.84 -10.32
C ILE A 12 -5.48 0.39 -9.07
N ILE A 13 -5.88 1.34 -8.22
CA ILE A 13 -6.61 1.06 -6.97
C ILE A 13 -7.98 0.41 -7.25
N ARG A 14 -8.69 0.84 -8.29
CA ARG A 14 -9.97 0.22 -8.71
C ARG A 14 -9.78 -1.21 -9.21
N LEU A 15 -8.73 -1.48 -9.98
CA LEU A 15 -8.44 -2.82 -10.50
C LEU A 15 -8.08 -3.81 -9.40
N MET A 16 -7.33 -3.38 -8.38
CA MET A 16 -7.02 -4.23 -7.22
C MET A 16 -8.26 -4.63 -6.42
N LYS A 17 -9.31 -3.79 -6.40
CA LYS A 17 -10.56 -4.07 -5.68
C LYS A 17 -11.55 -4.97 -6.43
N GLN A 18 -11.42 -5.11 -7.75
CA GLN A 18 -12.46 -5.71 -8.59
C GLN A 18 -12.11 -7.10 -9.15
N ASN A 19 -10.86 -7.56 -9.07
CA ASN A 19 -10.44 -8.78 -9.78
C ASN A 19 -9.94 -9.90 -8.84
N ARG A 20 -10.75 -10.96 -8.70
CA ARG A 20 -10.35 -12.25 -8.10
C ARG A 20 -9.21 -12.97 -8.86
N ARG A 21 -8.81 -12.48 -10.04
CA ARG A 21 -7.69 -13.04 -10.83
C ARG A 21 -6.31 -12.51 -10.41
N LEU A 22 -6.24 -11.64 -9.41
CA LEU A 22 -4.99 -11.07 -8.88
C LEU A 22 -4.30 -11.95 -7.84
N HIS A 23 -4.89 -13.09 -7.47
CA HIS A 23 -4.32 -14.00 -6.46
C HIS A 23 -3.08 -14.76 -6.95
N THR A 24 -2.71 -14.64 -8.23
CA THR A 24 -1.47 -15.21 -8.76
C THR A 24 -0.52 -14.11 -9.20
N ARG A 25 0.79 -14.35 -9.02
CA ARG A 25 1.86 -13.44 -9.45
C ARG A 25 1.70 -13.00 -10.91
N LEU A 26 1.47 -13.96 -11.81
CA LEU A 26 1.33 -13.70 -13.25
C LEU A 26 0.09 -12.83 -13.57
N GLY A 27 -1.01 -13.05 -12.85
CA GLY A 27 -2.21 -12.23 -12.97
C GLY A 27 -1.95 -10.78 -12.55
N PHE A 28 -1.27 -10.60 -11.42
CA PHE A 28 -0.90 -9.28 -10.92
C PHE A 28 0.06 -8.54 -11.87
N GLU A 29 1.12 -9.20 -12.34
CA GLU A 29 2.09 -8.61 -13.28
C GLU A 29 1.41 -8.13 -14.58
N LYS A 30 0.53 -8.96 -15.16
CA LYS A 30 -0.18 -8.63 -16.39
C LYS A 30 -1.07 -7.41 -16.24
N GLU A 31 -1.87 -7.37 -15.17
CA GLU A 31 -2.74 -6.21 -14.89
C GLU A 31 -1.92 -4.97 -14.56
N LEU A 32 -0.85 -5.10 -13.76
CA LEU A 32 0.05 -4.00 -13.45
C LEU A 32 0.64 -3.39 -14.71
N LYS A 33 1.14 -4.21 -15.65
CA LYS A 33 1.66 -3.73 -16.94
C LYS A 33 0.61 -2.98 -17.75
N LYS A 34 -0.64 -3.48 -17.77
CA LYS A 34 -1.77 -2.88 -18.49
C LYS A 34 -2.15 -1.50 -17.95
N VAL A 35 -2.13 -1.32 -16.62
CA VAL A 35 -2.50 -0.04 -15.99
C VAL A 35 -1.35 0.94 -15.86
N THR A 36 -0.11 0.47 -16.02
CA THR A 36 1.09 1.31 -15.97
C THR A 36 1.85 1.28 -17.30
N PRO A 37 1.26 1.62 -18.46
CA PRO A 37 1.93 1.47 -19.75
C PRO A 37 3.30 2.18 -19.81
N LYS A 38 3.46 3.28 -19.07
CA LYS A 38 4.68 4.09 -18.95
C LYS A 38 5.61 3.70 -17.79
N GLY A 39 5.34 2.58 -17.11
CA GLY A 39 6.05 2.16 -15.90
C GLY A 39 5.59 2.92 -14.65
N VAL A 40 6.37 2.79 -13.57
CA VAL A 40 6.07 3.34 -12.25
C VAL A 40 7.25 4.18 -11.75
N ASP A 41 7.01 5.45 -11.41
CA ASP A 41 8.05 6.34 -10.90
C ASP A 41 8.17 6.29 -9.37
N CYS A 42 7.06 6.05 -8.68
CA CYS A 42 6.99 6.05 -7.21
C CYS A 42 6.19 4.84 -6.72
N TYR A 43 6.70 4.17 -5.69
CA TYR A 43 6.02 3.05 -5.03
C TYR A 43 6.02 3.27 -3.51
N PHE A 44 4.83 3.23 -2.91
CA PHE A 44 4.65 3.32 -1.46
C PHE A 44 4.34 1.93 -0.92
N ASP A 45 5.34 1.29 -0.32
CA ASP A 45 5.32 -0.13 0.03
C ASP A 45 4.87 -0.35 1.48
N ASN A 46 3.78 -1.08 1.65
CA ASN A 46 3.30 -1.56 2.95
C ASN A 46 3.33 -3.09 3.05
N VAL A 47 3.58 -3.77 1.93
CA VAL A 47 3.32 -5.20 1.79
C VAL A 47 4.60 -6.00 1.75
N GLY A 48 5.61 -5.54 1.00
CA GLY A 48 6.84 -6.28 0.80
C GLY A 48 6.67 -7.53 -0.06
N GLY A 49 7.67 -8.42 0.02
CA GLY A 49 7.63 -9.75 -0.58
C GLY A 49 7.49 -9.76 -2.11
N GLU A 50 6.73 -10.71 -2.63
CA GLU A 50 6.61 -10.95 -4.07
C GLU A 50 5.89 -9.82 -4.82
N ILE A 51 4.93 -9.14 -4.18
CA ILE A 51 4.27 -7.97 -4.76
C ILE A 51 5.28 -6.86 -5.02
N SER A 52 6.11 -6.54 -4.03
CA SER A 52 7.14 -5.51 -4.18
C SER A 52 8.17 -5.88 -5.25
N ASN A 53 8.56 -7.16 -5.35
CA ASN A 53 9.43 -7.64 -6.42
C ASN A 53 8.86 -7.36 -7.82
N VAL A 54 7.56 -7.66 -8.04
CA VAL A 54 6.88 -7.40 -9.32
C VAL A 54 6.78 -5.90 -9.61
N VAL A 55 6.47 -5.08 -8.60
CA VAL A 55 6.40 -3.62 -8.80
C VAL A 55 7.77 -3.03 -9.12
N MET A 56 8.83 -3.43 -8.41
CA MET A 56 10.21 -3.01 -8.69
C MET A 56 10.64 -3.37 -10.12
N GLU A 57 10.19 -4.52 -10.63
CA GLU A 57 10.37 -4.95 -12.03
C GLU A 57 9.52 -4.17 -13.04
N ARG A 58 8.52 -3.41 -12.61
CA ARG A 58 7.78 -2.48 -13.48
C ARG A 58 8.24 -1.02 -13.38
N MET A 59 8.94 -0.67 -12.31
CA MET A 59 9.38 0.69 -12.05
C MET A 59 10.42 1.21 -13.04
N ASN A 60 10.35 2.50 -13.33
CA ASN A 60 11.26 3.21 -14.22
C ASN A 60 12.67 3.33 -13.63
N GLN A 61 13.63 3.65 -14.48
CA GLN A 61 14.97 4.03 -14.03
C GLN A 61 14.87 5.26 -13.12
N TYR A 62 15.63 5.27 -12.02
CA TYR A 62 15.58 6.33 -10.99
C TYR A 62 14.25 6.45 -10.23
N GLY A 63 13.40 5.41 -10.29
CA GLY A 63 12.18 5.35 -9.50
C GLY A 63 12.46 5.36 -7.98
N ARG A 64 11.48 5.82 -7.20
CA ARG A 64 11.59 5.98 -5.74
C ARG A 64 10.63 5.05 -5.01
N ILE A 65 11.16 4.33 -4.03
CA ILE A 65 10.42 3.40 -3.19
C ILE A 65 10.45 3.93 -1.77
N LEU A 66 9.26 4.22 -1.23
CA LEU A 66 9.06 4.56 0.17
C LEU A 66 8.54 3.32 0.88
N VAL A 67 9.36 2.76 1.76
CA VAL A 67 8.98 1.61 2.57
C VAL A 67 8.33 2.12 3.86
N CYS A 68 7.11 1.67 4.12
CA CYS A 68 6.36 1.94 5.35
C CYS A 68 6.17 0.66 6.17
N GLY A 69 6.16 -0.50 5.52
CA GLY A 69 5.97 -1.80 6.17
C GLY A 69 6.12 -2.97 5.21
N ALA A 70 6.05 -4.18 5.76
CA ALA A 70 6.20 -5.43 5.03
C ALA A 70 5.23 -6.50 5.57
N ILE A 71 3.93 -6.23 5.53
CA ILE A 71 2.92 -7.09 6.18
C ILE A 71 2.92 -8.54 5.67
N SER A 72 3.41 -8.80 4.44
CA SER A 72 3.53 -10.17 3.92
C SER A 72 4.48 -11.04 4.73
N GLY A 73 5.39 -10.43 5.50
CA GLY A 73 6.39 -11.11 6.32
C GLY A 73 6.07 -11.20 7.80
N TYR A 74 5.03 -10.53 8.30
CA TYR A 74 4.82 -10.46 9.76
C TYR A 74 4.55 -11.82 10.41
N ASN A 75 3.98 -12.75 9.65
CA ASN A 75 3.69 -14.11 10.10
C ASN A 75 4.73 -15.15 9.61
N SER A 76 5.83 -14.73 8.97
CA SER A 76 6.87 -15.67 8.52
C SER A 76 7.87 -15.98 9.64
N SER A 77 8.27 -17.25 9.74
CA SER A 77 9.23 -17.73 10.75
C SER A 77 10.71 -17.45 10.41
N GLY A 78 10.99 -16.60 9.43
CA GLY A 78 12.36 -16.29 8.98
C GLY A 78 12.42 -15.03 8.12
N ASP A 79 13.62 -14.67 7.67
CA ASP A 79 13.85 -13.45 6.92
C ASP A 79 13.09 -13.42 5.60
N VAL A 80 12.39 -12.31 5.36
CA VAL A 80 11.77 -12.03 4.06
C VAL A 80 12.87 -11.67 3.07
N LYS A 81 13.18 -12.60 2.16
CA LYS A 81 14.19 -12.38 1.11
C LYS A 81 13.66 -11.44 0.04
N GLY A 82 14.32 -10.29 -0.12
CA GLY A 82 14.12 -9.37 -1.25
C GLY A 82 15.29 -9.40 -2.23
N ASP A 83 15.03 -9.27 -3.53
CA ASP A 83 16.09 -9.11 -4.55
C ASP A 83 16.39 -7.63 -4.79
N TRP A 84 17.17 -7.04 -3.89
CA TRP A 84 17.61 -5.64 -3.98
C TRP A 84 18.38 -5.33 -5.27
N ARG A 85 18.92 -6.35 -5.97
CA ARG A 85 19.63 -6.17 -7.25
C ARG A 85 18.69 -5.60 -8.32
N ARG A 86 17.38 -5.79 -8.19
CA ARG A 86 16.37 -5.15 -9.05
C ARG A 86 16.44 -3.64 -8.98
N ALA A 87 16.53 -3.08 -7.77
CA ALA A 87 16.69 -1.65 -7.57
C ALA A 87 18.01 -1.16 -8.16
N LEU A 88 19.10 -1.91 -7.95
CA LEU A 88 20.42 -1.56 -8.48
C LEU A 88 20.40 -1.44 -10.01
N ARG A 89 19.84 -2.43 -10.73
CA ARG A 89 19.78 -2.43 -12.21
C ARG A 89 19.08 -1.20 -12.77
N ARG A 90 18.14 -0.61 -12.03
CA ARG A 90 17.37 0.56 -12.44
C ARG A 90 17.71 1.82 -11.67
N ARG A 91 18.78 1.80 -10.87
CA ARG A 91 19.22 2.94 -10.05
C ARG A 91 18.07 3.53 -9.20
N GLN A 92 17.23 2.66 -8.67
CA GLN A 92 16.10 3.07 -7.83
C GLN A 92 16.58 3.47 -6.45
N THR A 93 15.93 4.47 -5.86
CA THR A 93 16.16 4.86 -4.46
C THR A 93 15.14 4.13 -3.58
N ILE A 94 15.62 3.48 -2.52
CA ILE A 94 14.77 2.88 -1.48
C ILE A 94 15.00 3.65 -0.19
N GLU A 95 13.93 4.14 0.41
CA GLU A 95 13.98 4.89 1.67
C GLU A 95 12.89 4.38 2.61
N ASP A 96 13.26 4.16 3.88
CA ASP A 96 12.29 3.90 4.94
C ASP A 96 11.70 5.23 5.44
N ARG A 97 10.37 5.27 5.54
CA ARG A 97 9.63 6.40 6.10
C ARG A 97 8.52 5.90 7.03
N GLY A 98 8.92 5.21 8.10
CA GLY A 98 8.02 4.97 9.22
C GLY A 98 7.56 6.27 9.88
N VAL A 99 6.25 6.42 10.07
CA VAL A 99 5.68 7.56 10.81
C VAL A 99 5.99 7.39 12.29
N ARG A 100 6.73 8.32 12.88
CA ARG A 100 7.04 8.34 14.31
C ARG A 100 6.04 9.21 15.06
N ARG A 101 5.85 8.95 16.36
CA ARG A 101 4.91 9.72 17.20
C ARG A 101 5.13 11.23 17.14
N LYS A 102 6.39 11.67 17.08
CA LYS A 102 6.79 13.09 16.93
C LYS A 102 6.37 13.74 15.61
N GLU A 103 6.04 12.95 14.59
CA GLU A 103 5.58 13.43 13.29
C GLU A 103 4.05 13.56 13.24
N MET A 104 3.34 13.05 14.26
CA MET A 104 1.88 13.21 14.38
C MET A 104 1.45 14.62 14.79
N ASP A 105 2.36 15.44 15.31
CA ASP A 105 2.09 16.87 15.55
C ASP A 105 2.37 17.75 14.31
N GLY A 106 2.68 17.12 13.17
CA GLY A 106 2.97 17.79 11.92
C GLY A 106 1.73 18.34 11.20
N PRO A 107 1.92 19.21 10.20
CA PRO A 107 0.83 19.86 9.45
C PRO A 107 -0.08 18.88 8.68
N GLY A 108 0.36 17.62 8.54
CA GLY A 108 -0.38 16.58 7.83
C GLY A 108 -1.74 16.27 8.46
N ILE A 109 -1.88 16.29 9.79
CA ILE A 109 -3.16 16.04 10.45
C ILE A 109 -4.19 17.10 10.06
N GLU A 110 -3.83 18.38 10.18
CA GLU A 110 -4.75 19.49 9.87
C GLU A 110 -5.10 19.53 8.39
N GLN A 111 -4.12 19.28 7.51
CA GLN A 111 -4.38 19.21 6.08
C GLN A 111 -5.31 18.04 5.71
N ASN A 112 -5.14 16.87 6.33
CA ASN A 112 -6.01 15.72 6.09
C ASN A 112 -7.42 15.98 6.62
N LYS A 113 -7.57 16.56 7.82
CA LYS A 113 -8.88 16.99 8.36
C LYS A 113 -9.59 17.93 7.39
N LYS A 114 -8.86 18.92 6.84
CA LYS A 114 -9.41 19.85 5.85
C LYS A 114 -9.90 19.11 4.60
N TRP A 115 -9.11 18.19 4.05
CA TRP A 115 -9.52 17.42 2.87
C TRP A 115 -10.72 16.50 3.12
N ILE A 116 -10.84 15.94 4.33
CA ILE A 116 -12.02 15.16 4.71
C ILE A 116 -13.26 16.06 4.75
N LYS A 117 -13.18 17.21 5.42
CA LYS A 117 -14.29 18.19 5.48
C LYS A 117 -14.70 18.71 4.10
N GLU A 118 -13.74 18.93 3.22
CA GLU A 118 -13.96 19.36 1.83
C GLU A 118 -14.43 18.22 0.91
N GLY A 119 -14.54 16.99 1.39
CA GLY A 119 -14.90 15.81 0.57
C GLY A 119 -13.82 15.37 -0.44
N LYS A 120 -12.63 15.97 -0.39
CA LYS A 120 -11.46 15.64 -1.24
C LYS A 120 -10.77 14.35 -0.81
N MET A 121 -10.94 13.95 0.45
CA MET A 121 -10.46 12.69 1.00
C MET A 121 -11.64 11.90 1.57
N LYS A 122 -11.78 10.66 1.11
CA LYS A 122 -12.76 9.70 1.65
C LYS A 122 -12.03 8.68 2.50
N TYR A 123 -12.65 8.27 3.59
CA TYR A 123 -12.15 7.20 4.44
C TYR A 123 -13.21 6.09 4.56
N SER A 124 -12.77 4.91 4.96
CA SER A 124 -13.62 3.75 5.20
C SER A 124 -13.08 3.05 6.43
N GLU A 125 -13.98 2.49 7.21
CA GLU A 125 -13.65 1.80 8.46
C GLU A 125 -14.41 0.48 8.50
N THR A 126 -13.78 -0.52 9.10
CA THR A 126 -14.44 -1.76 9.52
C THR A 126 -14.53 -1.70 11.04
N MET A 127 -15.75 -1.47 11.54
CA MET A 127 -16.02 -1.32 12.97
C MET A 127 -16.29 -2.69 13.60
N THR A 128 -15.61 -3.00 14.70
CA THR A 128 -15.90 -4.14 15.56
C THR A 128 -16.42 -3.61 16.90
N GLU A 129 -17.61 -4.04 17.30
CA GLU A 129 -18.23 -3.63 18.57
C GLU A 129 -17.70 -4.48 19.74
N GLY A 130 -17.41 -3.83 20.87
CA GLY A 130 -17.01 -4.45 22.12
C GLY A 130 -15.51 -4.78 22.21
N PHE A 131 -14.90 -4.40 23.33
CA PHE A 131 -13.49 -4.69 23.60
C PHE A 131 -13.18 -6.19 23.59
N ASP A 132 -14.12 -7.03 24.02
CA ASP A 132 -13.99 -8.49 24.04
C ASP A 132 -13.72 -9.09 22.63
N ASN A 133 -14.10 -8.38 21.56
CA ASN A 133 -13.90 -8.79 20.18
C ASN A 133 -12.55 -8.36 19.58
N ILE A 134 -11.65 -7.73 20.36
CA ILE A 134 -10.38 -7.19 19.86
C ILE A 134 -9.49 -8.23 19.17
N PHE A 135 -9.40 -9.45 19.73
CA PHE A 135 -8.59 -10.53 19.15
C PHE A 135 -9.14 -10.97 17.79
N LYS A 136 -10.46 -11.09 17.68
CA LYS A 136 -11.13 -11.43 16.43
C LYS A 136 -10.86 -10.35 15.38
N ALA A 137 -11.04 -9.07 15.72
CA ALA A 137 -10.78 -7.96 14.83
C ALA A 137 -9.32 -7.94 14.32
N PHE A 138 -8.36 -8.24 15.20
CA PHE A 138 -6.94 -8.30 14.85
C PHE A 138 -6.64 -9.45 13.88
N VAL A 139 -7.15 -10.65 14.16
CA VAL A 139 -6.97 -11.82 13.27
C VAL A 139 -7.64 -11.59 11.92
N ASP A 140 -8.85 -11.05 11.90
CA ASP A 140 -9.58 -10.74 10.66
C ASP A 140 -8.80 -9.72 9.83
N MET A 141 -8.21 -8.70 10.46
CA MET A 141 -7.35 -7.72 9.77
C MET A 141 -6.15 -8.39 9.08
N LEU A 142 -5.44 -9.29 9.78
CA LEU A 142 -4.30 -10.01 9.20
C LEU A 142 -4.70 -10.97 8.08
N LYS A 143 -5.94 -11.46 8.08
CA LYS A 143 -6.51 -12.29 7.01
C LYS A 143 -7.11 -11.47 5.85
N GLY A 144 -7.06 -10.14 5.92
CA GLY A 144 -7.65 -9.25 4.92
C GLY A 144 -9.18 -9.15 4.98
N GLY A 145 -9.78 -9.40 6.14
CA GLY A 145 -11.23 -9.33 6.37
C GLY A 145 -11.79 -7.92 6.51
N ASN A 146 -10.94 -6.88 6.64
CA ASN A 146 -11.37 -5.49 6.77
C ASN A 146 -11.31 -4.72 5.43
N VAL A 147 -12.28 -3.83 5.25
CA VAL A 147 -12.25 -2.79 4.21
C VAL A 147 -12.03 -1.44 4.88
N GLY A 148 -10.88 -0.84 4.59
CA GLY A 148 -10.45 0.40 5.25
C GLY A 148 -9.84 0.14 6.63
N LYS A 149 -9.85 1.13 7.52
CA LYS A 149 -9.22 1.02 8.84
C LYS A 149 -10.03 0.08 9.75
N ALA A 150 -9.40 -0.96 10.30
CA ALA A 150 -10.01 -1.74 11.37
C ALA A 150 -10.03 -0.93 12.67
N VAL A 151 -11.21 -0.80 13.28
CA VAL A 151 -11.44 -0.03 14.51
C VAL A 151 -12.27 -0.88 15.46
N VAL A 152 -11.89 -0.90 16.74
CA VAL A 152 -12.71 -1.50 17.82
C VAL A 152 -13.37 -0.36 18.57
N LYS A 153 -14.70 -0.42 18.67
CA LYS A 153 -15.50 0.50 19.48
C LYS A 153 -15.71 -0.15 20.85
N ALA A 154 -15.10 0.46 21.86
CA ALA A 154 -15.24 0.06 23.25
C ALA A 154 -16.59 0.50 23.81
#